data_AF-A0A813CFH8-F1
#
_entry.id   AF-A0A813CFH8-F1
#
_cell.length_a   1.000
_cell.length_b   1.000
_cell.length_c   1.000
_cell.angle_alpha   90.00
_cell.angle_beta   90.00
_cell.angle_gamma   90.00
#
_symmetry.space_group_name_H-M   'P 1'
#
loop_
_entity.id
_entity.type
_entity.pdbx_description
1 polymer ?
#
loop_
_entity_poly.entity_id
_entity_poly.type
_entity_poly.pdbx_seq_one_letter_code
_entity_poly.pdbx_strand_id
1 'polypeptide(L)'
;VRHALEDVLQPLIGKDKRLRCPLWMWVQIGAVSAAEAIVRNASHDEEIDVDVLVALQRCRDHSAKEEITSLLQDHLGEEEFKRLEAAAATRRLLMELREAHTEEREPELDIVCEALAQGANPNAQEEDEEETDEEEGEDEEDEAGSMEEDEDGDEEDSDKEDGETEPEGEWDEDDIG
;
A
#
# COMPACT_ATOMS: atom_id res chain seq x y z
N VAL A 1 20.54 -8.84 -2.23
CA VAL A 1 21.00 -7.69 -1.39
C VAL A 1 20.25 -7.60 -0.05
N ARG A 2 18.92 -7.78 -0.02
CA ARG A 2 18.07 -7.69 1.19
C ARG A 2 18.53 -8.52 2.39
N HIS A 3 18.82 -9.81 2.20
CA HIS A 3 19.34 -10.70 3.25
C HIS A 3 20.64 -10.21 3.90
N ALA A 4 21.51 -9.56 3.12
CA ALA A 4 22.77 -9.04 3.65
C ALA A 4 22.54 -7.84 4.58
N LEU A 5 21.46 -7.07 4.40
CA LEU A 5 21.11 -5.98 5.31
C LEU A 5 20.62 -6.53 6.65
N GLU A 6 19.76 -7.55 6.63
CA GLU A 6 19.27 -8.23 7.84
C GLU A 6 20.43 -8.82 8.65
N ASP A 7 21.35 -9.52 7.98
CA ASP A 7 22.53 -10.12 8.61
C ASP A 7 23.44 -9.06 9.27
N VAL A 8 23.44 -7.82 8.76
CA VAL A 8 24.19 -6.68 9.34
C VAL A 8 23.45 -6.04 10.51
N LEU A 9 22.12 -5.93 10.43
CA LEU A 9 21.29 -5.29 11.46
C LEU A 9 21.10 -6.18 12.69
N GLN A 10 20.94 -7.48 12.50
CA GLN A 10 20.62 -8.42 13.58
C GLN A 10 21.61 -8.40 14.77
N PRO A 11 22.94 -8.34 14.56
CA PRO A 11 23.89 -8.21 15.66
C PRO A 11 23.81 -6.86 16.39
N LEU A 12 23.40 -5.78 15.72
CA LEU A 12 23.26 -4.46 16.32
C LEU A 12 22.00 -4.40 17.19
N ILE A 13 20.91 -4.94 16.67
CA ILE A 13 19.64 -5.14 17.37
C ILE A 13 19.84 -5.98 18.64
N GLY A 14 20.59 -7.09 18.56
CA GLY A 14 20.88 -7.93 19.73
C GLY A 14 21.76 -7.25 20.80
N LYS A 15 22.58 -6.26 20.40
CA LYS A 15 23.48 -5.53 21.31
C LYS A 15 22.79 -4.39 22.04
N ASP A 16 21.91 -3.64 21.36
CA ASP A 16 21.20 -2.52 21.96
C ASP A 16 19.70 -2.82 22.13
N LYS A 17 19.35 -3.31 23.31
CA LYS A 17 17.96 -3.61 23.70
C LYS A 17 17.07 -2.37 23.85
N ARG A 18 17.61 -1.16 23.66
CA ARG A 18 16.84 0.09 23.68
C ARG A 18 16.33 0.49 22.29
N LEU A 19 16.81 -0.18 21.24
CA LEU A 19 16.33 0.06 19.88
C LEU A 19 14.82 -0.16 19.86
N ARG A 20 14.10 0.91 19.52
CA ARG A 20 12.68 0.85 19.19
C ARG A 20 12.62 0.70 17.67
N CYS A 21 12.31 -0.51 17.24
CA CYS A 21 12.03 -0.78 15.84
C CYS A 21 10.52 -1.01 15.68
N PRO A 22 9.94 -0.69 14.51
CA PRO A 22 8.56 -1.04 14.21
C PRO A 22 8.33 -2.56 14.28
N LEU A 23 7.08 -2.95 14.54
CA LEU A 23 6.61 -4.33 14.64
C LEU A 23 7.01 -5.17 13.43
N TRP A 24 6.79 -4.67 12.20
CA TRP A 24 7.14 -5.39 10.98
C TRP A 24 8.61 -5.83 10.97
N MET A 25 9.53 -5.03 11.53
CA MET A 25 10.95 -5.37 11.56
C MET A 25 11.21 -6.54 12.52
N TRP A 26 10.60 -6.53 13.70
CA TRP A 26 10.72 -7.63 14.67
C TRP A 26 10.14 -8.93 14.13
N VAL A 27 9.02 -8.83 13.42
CA VAL A 27 8.38 -9.96 12.76
C VAL A 27 9.28 -10.54 11.67
N GLN A 28 9.83 -9.69 10.79
CA GLN A 28 10.67 -10.14 9.68
C GLN A 28 11.95 -10.87 10.14
N ILE A 29 12.55 -10.42 11.24
CA ILE A 29 13.77 -11.07 11.78
C ILE A 29 13.47 -12.25 12.72
N GLY A 30 12.19 -12.58 12.95
CA GLY A 30 11.79 -13.69 13.84
C GLY A 30 11.99 -13.41 15.33
N ALA A 31 11.97 -12.16 15.78
CA ALA A 31 12.15 -11.79 17.18
C ALA A 31 10.85 -11.94 17.98
N VAL A 32 10.44 -13.18 18.26
CA VAL A 32 9.14 -13.54 18.88
C VAL A 32 8.84 -12.71 20.13
N SER A 33 9.76 -12.63 21.09
CA SER A 33 9.51 -11.90 22.36
C SER A 33 9.33 -10.39 22.16
N ALA A 34 9.99 -9.79 21.15
CA ALA A 34 9.83 -8.38 20.85
C ALA A 34 8.49 -8.11 20.16
N ALA A 35 8.13 -8.96 19.19
CA ALA A 35 6.82 -8.91 18.53
C ALA A 35 5.69 -9.10 19.55
N GLU A 36 5.78 -10.09 20.44
CA GLU A 36 4.80 -10.35 21.49
C GLU A 36 4.65 -9.15 22.45
N ALA A 37 5.76 -8.54 22.85
CA ALA A 37 5.73 -7.38 23.73
C ALA A 37 5.01 -6.19 23.10
N ILE A 38 5.13 -6.00 21.78
CA ILE A 38 4.42 -4.94 21.06
C ILE A 38 2.94 -5.30 20.89
N VAL A 39 2.64 -6.47 20.34
CA VAL A 39 1.27 -6.92 20.05
C VAL A 39 0.40 -6.97 21.31
N ARG A 40 0.95 -7.39 22.46
CA ARG A 40 0.19 -7.45 23.72
C ARG A 40 0.13 -6.12 24.46
N ASN A 41 0.91 -5.13 24.07
CA ASN A 41 0.95 -3.86 24.78
C ASN A 41 -0.20 -2.95 24.33
N ALA A 42 -1.32 -3.01 25.06
CA ALA A 42 -2.50 -2.19 24.83
C ALA A 42 -2.27 -0.67 24.94
N SER A 43 -1.10 -0.21 25.38
CA SER A 43 -0.72 1.22 25.38
C SER A 43 0.08 1.64 24.15
N HIS A 44 0.43 0.68 23.28
CA HIS A 44 1.11 0.96 22.02
C HIS A 44 0.07 1.00 20.89
N ASP A 45 0.11 2.08 20.11
CA ASP A 45 -0.83 2.35 19.01
C ASP A 45 -0.29 1.80 17.67
N GLU A 46 0.51 0.73 17.73
CA GLU A 46 1.07 0.15 16.52
C GLU A 46 0.04 -0.80 15.89
N GLU A 47 -0.47 -0.39 14.72
CA GLU A 47 -1.44 -1.15 13.96
C GLU A 47 -0.79 -2.40 13.35
N ILE A 48 -1.53 -3.51 13.38
CA ILE A 48 -1.15 -4.72 12.67
C ILE A 48 -1.79 -4.65 11.29
N ASP A 49 -1.01 -4.18 10.32
CA ASP A 49 -1.45 -3.94 8.95
C ASP A 49 -0.86 -4.96 7.96
N VAL A 50 -1.04 -4.69 6.67
CA VAL A 50 -0.54 -5.52 5.57
C VAL A 50 1.00 -5.65 5.62
N ASP A 51 1.73 -4.63 6.05
CA ASP A 51 3.19 -4.66 6.05
C ASP A 51 3.74 -5.60 7.13
N VAL A 52 3.05 -5.72 8.26
CA VAL A 52 3.37 -6.74 9.28
C VAL A 52 3.22 -8.16 8.72
N LEU A 53 2.18 -8.41 7.93
CA LEU A 53 1.96 -9.73 7.32
C LEU A 53 2.93 -10.01 6.15
N VAL A 54 3.31 -8.98 5.37
CA VAL A 54 4.39 -9.11 4.38
C VAL A 54 5.72 -9.43 5.07
N ALA A 55 6.01 -8.79 6.20
CA ALA A 55 7.18 -9.11 7.02
C ALA A 55 7.13 -10.54 7.54
N LEU A 56 5.97 -11.04 7.98
CA LEU A 56 5.79 -12.42 8.41
C LEU A 56 6.07 -13.42 7.28
N GLN A 57 5.61 -13.13 6.07
CA GLN A 57 5.90 -13.95 4.89
C GLN A 57 7.41 -14.03 4.61
N ARG A 58 8.14 -12.94 4.88
CA ARG A 58 9.60 -12.83 4.73
C ARG A 58 10.39 -13.40 5.90
N CYS A 59 9.74 -13.75 7.01
CA CYS A 59 10.43 -14.33 8.16
C CYS A 59 11.09 -15.66 7.78
N ARG A 60 12.41 -15.73 7.96
CA ARG A 60 13.25 -16.87 7.57
C ARG A 60 13.24 -18.01 8.59
N ASP A 61 13.06 -17.66 9.86
CA ASP A 61 13.00 -18.64 10.93
C ASP A 61 11.59 -19.24 10.97
N HIS A 62 11.44 -20.47 10.48
CA HIS A 62 10.15 -21.15 10.42
C HIS A 62 9.51 -21.35 11.80
N SER A 63 10.31 -21.61 12.84
CA SER A 63 9.77 -21.77 14.20
C SER A 63 9.22 -20.44 14.70
N ALA A 64 9.99 -19.36 14.54
CA ALA A 64 9.54 -18.03 14.92
C ALA A 64 8.34 -17.58 14.09
N LYS A 65 8.31 -17.89 12.79
CA LYS A 65 7.19 -17.60 11.89
C LYS A 65 5.91 -18.29 12.37
N GLU A 66 5.96 -19.57 12.72
CA GLU A 66 4.80 -20.30 13.27
C GLU A 66 4.31 -19.70 14.59
N GLU A 67 5.22 -19.38 15.51
CA GLU A 67 4.88 -18.76 16.80
C GLU A 67 4.25 -17.37 16.63
N ILE A 68 4.81 -16.54 15.74
CA ILE A 68 4.30 -15.20 15.45
C ILE A 68 2.96 -15.29 14.72
N THR A 69 2.78 -16.24 13.79
CA THR A 69 1.47 -16.49 13.16
C THR A 69 0.40 -16.77 14.21
N SER A 70 0.68 -17.66 15.17
CA SER A 70 -0.28 -17.95 16.25
C SER A 70 -0.58 -16.71 17.09
N LEU A 71 0.44 -15.92 17.43
CA LEU A 71 0.29 -14.68 18.19
C LEU A 71 -0.63 -13.68 17.47
N LEU A 72 -0.43 -13.48 16.16
CA LEU A 72 -1.21 -12.53 15.37
C LEU A 72 -2.64 -13.04 15.15
N GLN A 73 -2.83 -14.34 14.93
CA GLN A 73 -4.17 -14.96 14.84
C GLN A 73 -4.95 -14.82 16.14
N ASP A 74 -4.31 -15.04 17.29
CA ASP A 74 -4.94 -14.87 18.61
C ASP A 74 -5.33 -13.41 18.87
N HIS A 75 -4.56 -12.45 18.35
CA HIS A 75 -4.80 -11.02 18.56
C HIS A 75 -5.88 -10.45 17.62
N LEU A 76 -5.80 -10.77 16.32
CA LEU A 76 -6.69 -10.23 15.29
C LEU A 76 -8.00 -11.01 15.16
N GLY A 77 -7.97 -12.31 15.48
CA GLY A 77 -9.00 -13.26 15.09
C GLY A 77 -8.79 -13.80 13.67
N GLU A 78 -9.40 -14.96 13.40
CA GLU A 78 -9.16 -15.74 12.19
C GLU A 78 -9.58 -15.02 10.90
N GLU A 79 -10.74 -14.35 10.91
CA GLU A 79 -11.28 -13.67 9.72
C GLU A 79 -10.38 -12.49 9.30
N GLU A 80 -10.00 -11.65 10.26
CA GLU A 80 -9.17 -10.48 10.00
C GLU A 80 -7.75 -10.87 9.63
N PHE A 81 -7.18 -11.87 10.31
CA PHE A 81 -5.89 -12.43 9.93
C PHE A 81 -5.89 -12.93 8.48
N LYS A 82 -6.91 -13.69 8.08
CA LYS A 82 -7.03 -14.19 6.68
C LYS A 82 -7.17 -13.07 5.67
N ARG A 83 -7.92 -12.01 6.00
CA ARG A 83 -8.07 -10.83 5.15
C ARG A 83 -6.72 -10.15 4.91
N LEU A 84 -5.96 -9.90 5.98
CA LEU A 84 -4.64 -9.29 5.92
C LEU A 84 -3.61 -10.22 5.25
N GLU A 85 -3.67 -11.53 5.49
CA GLU A 85 -2.81 -12.53 4.86
C GLU A 85 -2.99 -12.54 3.34
N ALA A 86 -4.24 -12.56 2.85
CA ALA A 86 -4.54 -12.50 1.42
C ALA A 86 -4.07 -11.17 0.78
N ALA A 87 -4.26 -10.05 1.48
CA ALA A 87 -3.79 -8.74 1.02
C ALA A 87 -2.25 -8.69 0.95
N ALA A 88 -1.56 -9.17 1.98
CA ALA A 88 -0.11 -9.27 2.03
C ALA A 88 0.42 -10.21 0.95
N ALA A 89 -0.23 -11.37 0.73
CA ALA A 89 0.11 -12.30 -0.32
C ALA A 89 -0.04 -11.69 -1.72
N THR A 90 -1.10 -10.89 -1.93
CA THR A 90 -1.29 -10.12 -3.17
C THR A 90 -0.16 -9.13 -3.38
N ARG A 91 0.19 -8.34 -2.35
CA ARG A 91 1.32 -7.40 -2.40
C ARG A 91 2.64 -8.14 -2.67
N ARG A 92 2.86 -9.28 -2.04
CA ARG A 92 4.06 -10.12 -2.23
C ARG A 92 4.20 -10.63 -3.65
N LEU A 93 3.08 -11.07 -4.26
CA LEU A 93 3.02 -11.51 -5.65
C LEU A 93 3.39 -10.36 -6.60
N LEU A 94 2.75 -9.20 -6.46
CA LEU A 94 3.02 -8.03 -7.31
C LEU A 94 4.49 -7.60 -7.21
N MET A 95 5.03 -7.50 -5.98
CA MET A 95 6.44 -7.17 -5.77
C MET A 95 7.39 -8.14 -6.48
N GLU A 96 7.12 -9.44 -6.42
CA GLU A 96 7.98 -10.44 -7.07
C GLU A 96 7.92 -10.33 -8.60
N LEU A 97 6.72 -10.14 -9.17
CA LEU A 97 6.57 -9.97 -10.61
C LEU A 97 7.23 -8.67 -11.12
N ARG A 98 7.09 -7.57 -10.37
CA ARG A 98 7.75 -6.29 -10.67
C ARG A 98 9.27 -6.39 -10.56
N GLU A 99 9.79 -6.97 -9.48
CA GLU A 99 11.23 -7.20 -9.29
C GLU A 99 11.78 -8.08 -10.40
N ALA A 100 11.10 -9.18 -10.72
CA ALA A 100 11.51 -10.09 -11.79
C ALA A 100 11.56 -9.41 -13.16
N HIS A 101 10.53 -8.61 -13.48
CA HIS A 101 10.47 -7.84 -14.71
C HIS A 101 11.60 -6.81 -14.79
N THR A 102 11.80 -6.03 -13.72
CA THR A 102 12.81 -4.96 -13.64
C THR A 102 14.24 -5.51 -13.74
N GLU A 103 14.48 -6.68 -13.14
CA GLU A 103 15.79 -7.33 -13.13
C GLU A 103 16.00 -8.28 -14.33
N GLU A 104 15.06 -8.33 -15.27
CA GLU A 104 15.07 -9.24 -16.44
C GLU A 104 15.32 -10.72 -16.06
N ARG A 105 14.77 -11.14 -14.91
CA ARG A 105 14.88 -12.51 -14.40
C ARG A 105 13.53 -13.22 -14.46
N GLU A 106 13.57 -14.54 -14.37
CA GLU A 106 12.35 -15.31 -14.15
C GLU A 106 11.83 -15.07 -12.73
N PRO A 107 10.49 -14.98 -12.54
CA PRO A 107 9.90 -14.95 -11.21
C PRO A 107 10.23 -16.20 -10.40
N GLU A 108 10.52 -16.04 -9.12
CA GLU A 108 10.72 -17.14 -8.19
C GLU A 108 9.40 -17.87 -7.94
N LEU A 109 9.26 -19.06 -8.54
CA LEU A 109 8.01 -19.82 -8.52
C LEU A 109 7.56 -20.20 -7.10
N ASP A 110 8.50 -20.39 -6.17
CA ASP A 110 8.16 -20.68 -4.77
C ASP A 110 7.41 -19.50 -4.15
N ILE A 111 7.87 -18.26 -4.38
CA ILE A 111 7.18 -17.04 -3.89
C ILE A 111 5.79 -16.93 -4.51
N VAL A 112 5.67 -17.18 -5.83
CA VAL A 112 4.39 -17.12 -6.54
C VAL A 112 3.41 -18.17 -5.99
N CYS A 113 3.86 -19.41 -5.82
CA CYS A 113 3.02 -20.50 -5.34
C CYS A 113 2.60 -20.30 -3.88
N GLU A 114 3.51 -19.84 -3.02
CA GLU A 114 3.20 -19.50 -1.62
C GLU A 114 2.17 -18.37 -1.53
N ALA A 115 2.36 -17.30 -2.31
CA ALA A 115 1.41 -16.19 -2.34
C ALA A 115 0.00 -16.64 -2.77
N LEU A 116 -0.09 -17.43 -3.84
CA LEU A 116 -1.38 -17.96 -4.30
C LEU A 116 -2.02 -18.91 -3.26
N ALA A 117 -1.22 -19.76 -2.60
CA ALA A 117 -1.71 -20.63 -1.53
C ALA A 117 -2.26 -19.85 -0.32
N GLN A 118 -1.72 -18.66 -0.07
CA GLN A 118 -2.16 -17.72 0.97
C GLN A 118 -3.31 -16.80 0.51
N GLY A 119 -3.90 -17.04 -0.67
CA GLY A 119 -5.07 -16.32 -1.15
C GLY A 119 -4.78 -15.02 -1.90
N ALA A 120 -3.56 -14.84 -2.43
CA ALA A 120 -3.26 -13.71 -3.31
C ALA A 120 -4.26 -13.61 -4.48
N ASN A 121 -4.69 -12.40 -4.82
CA ASN A 121 -5.52 -12.15 -6.01
C ASN A 121 -4.63 -12.13 -7.27
N PRO A 122 -4.72 -13.11 -8.17
CA PRO A 122 -3.89 -13.16 -9.38
C PRO A 122 -4.26 -12.09 -10.41
N ASN A 123 -5.42 -11.45 -10.27
CA ASN A 123 -5.89 -10.39 -11.17
C ASN A 123 -5.64 -8.99 -10.60
N ALA A 124 -4.97 -8.87 -9.45
CA ALA A 124 -4.62 -7.57 -8.91
C ALA A 124 -3.65 -6.84 -9.85
N GLN A 125 -3.78 -5.52 -9.90
CA GLN A 125 -2.90 -4.62 -10.64
C GLN A 125 -2.26 -3.66 -9.65
N GLU A 126 -1.05 -3.20 -9.95
CA GLU A 126 -0.46 -2.08 -9.21
C GLU A 126 -1.29 -0.83 -9.53
N GLU A 127 -1.69 -0.09 -8.51
CA GLU A 127 -2.29 1.22 -8.72
C GLU A 127 -1.14 2.16 -9.10
N ASP A 128 -1.26 2.85 -10.24
CA ASP A 128 -0.33 3.92 -10.59
C ASP A 128 -0.46 4.98 -9.49
N GLU A 129 0.56 5.11 -8.64
CA GLU A 129 0.67 6.23 -7.71
C GLU A 129 0.76 7.49 -8.59
N GLU A 130 -0.39 8.12 -8.87
CA GLU A 130 -0.43 9.44 -9.48
C GLU A 130 0.45 10.31 -8.58
N GLU A 131 1.59 10.75 -9.12
CA GLU A 131 2.47 11.73 -8.50
C GLU A 131 1.56 12.86 -8.03
N THR A 132 1.33 12.96 -6.73
CA THR A 132 0.72 14.16 -6.16
C THR A 132 1.74 15.24 -6.41
N ASP A 133 1.58 15.95 -7.54
CA ASP A 133 2.05 17.30 -7.77
C ASP A 133 1.40 18.15 -6.66
N GLU A 134 1.97 18.05 -5.47
CA GLU A 134 1.90 19.10 -4.48
C GLU A 134 2.70 20.24 -5.11
N GLU A 135 2.04 21.01 -5.99
CA GLU A 135 2.56 22.28 -6.47
C GLU A 135 3.02 23.07 -5.23
N GLU A 136 4.34 23.21 -5.14
CA GLU A 136 4.99 24.07 -4.16
C GLU A 136 4.35 25.44 -4.30
N GLY A 137 3.67 25.89 -3.24
CA GLY A 137 3.03 27.20 -3.20
C GLY A 137 4.02 28.28 -3.63
N GLU A 138 3.71 28.93 -4.73
CA GLU A 138 4.36 30.17 -5.14
C GLU A 138 4.00 31.26 -4.10
N ASP A 139 4.81 31.35 -3.05
CA ASP A 139 4.92 32.58 -2.24
C ASP A 139 5.65 33.63 -3.10
N GLU A 140 4.95 34.23 -4.07
CA GLU A 140 5.43 35.47 -4.71
C GLU A 140 5.13 36.66 -3.79
N GLU A 141 6.22 37.25 -3.31
CA GLU A 141 6.27 38.39 -2.41
C GLU A 141 5.54 39.63 -2.96
N ASP A 142 4.78 40.28 -2.07
CA ASP A 142 4.17 41.60 -2.27
C ASP A 142 5.19 42.66 -2.73
N GLU A 143 5.07 43.15 -3.97
CA GLU A 143 5.61 44.47 -4.38
C GLU A 143 4.50 45.31 -5.02
N ALA A 144 4.02 46.27 -4.24
CA ALA A 144 3.02 47.25 -4.62
C ALA A 144 3.55 48.20 -5.72
N GLY A 145 2.95 48.13 -6.90
CA GLY A 145 3.19 49.05 -8.02
C GLY A 145 1.89 49.62 -8.57
N SER A 146 1.47 50.76 -8.03
CA SER A 146 0.39 51.63 -8.54
C SER A 146 0.61 52.03 -10.00
N MET A 147 -0.38 51.79 -10.88
CA MET A 147 -0.61 52.65 -12.05
C MET A 147 -2.03 52.50 -12.63
N GLU A 148 -2.81 53.54 -12.32
CA GLU A 148 -3.92 54.23 -13.01
C GLU A 148 -4.70 53.52 -14.14
N GLU A 149 -6.02 53.68 -14.01
CA GLU A 149 -7.12 53.35 -14.92
C GLU A 149 -7.02 54.09 -16.26
N ASP A 150 -7.41 53.42 -17.35
CA ASP A 150 -7.99 54.10 -18.51
C ASP A 150 -9.11 53.19 -19.09
N GLU A 151 -10.34 53.69 -18.96
CA GLU A 151 -11.56 53.20 -19.60
C GLU A 151 -11.56 53.50 -21.10
N ASP A 152 -12.12 52.59 -21.90
CA ASP A 152 -12.86 52.82 -23.17
C ASP A 152 -13.10 51.40 -23.75
N GLY A 153 -14.28 50.80 -23.78
CA GLY A 153 -15.56 51.30 -24.26
C GLY A 153 -15.78 50.83 -25.71
N ASP A 154 -16.50 49.74 -25.94
CA ASP A 154 -17.58 49.66 -26.96
C ASP A 154 -18.38 48.35 -26.88
N GLU A 155 -19.65 48.46 -27.27
CA GLU A 155 -20.80 47.62 -26.96
C GLU A 155 -21.16 46.59 -28.06
N GLU A 156 -22.17 45.77 -27.71
CA GLU A 156 -23.13 45.05 -28.59
C GLU A 156 -22.68 43.72 -29.23
N ASP A 157 -23.51 42.69 -29.46
CA ASP A 157 -24.86 42.25 -29.04
C ASP A 157 -25.08 40.90 -29.80
N SER A 158 -26.15 40.19 -29.45
CA SER A 158 -26.86 39.17 -30.24
C SER A 158 -26.57 37.69 -29.96
N ASP A 159 -27.38 37.15 -29.05
CA ASP A 159 -28.35 36.07 -29.28
C ASP A 159 -28.02 34.95 -30.28
N LYS A 160 -28.02 33.72 -29.75
CA LYS A 160 -28.96 32.69 -30.22
C LYS A 160 -29.24 31.59 -29.20
N GLU A 161 -30.53 31.32 -29.09
CA GLU A 161 -31.26 30.31 -28.35
C GLU A 161 -30.98 28.86 -28.79
N ASP A 162 -31.36 27.97 -27.87
CA ASP A 162 -32.07 26.71 -28.04
C ASP A 162 -31.40 25.47 -28.62
N GLY A 163 -31.54 24.42 -27.81
CA GLY A 163 -31.35 23.03 -28.19
C GLY A 163 -31.66 22.08 -27.03
N GLU A 164 -32.86 22.17 -26.44
CA GLU A 164 -33.44 21.06 -25.68
C GLU A 164 -33.56 19.83 -26.61
N THR A 165 -33.09 18.65 -26.17
CA THR A 165 -33.89 17.40 -26.12
C THR A 165 -33.01 16.21 -25.69
N GLU A 166 -33.26 15.68 -24.48
CA GLU A 166 -33.18 14.23 -24.26
C GLU A 166 -34.40 13.58 -24.96
N PRO A 167 -34.35 12.30 -25.36
CA PRO A 167 -34.63 11.24 -24.39
C PRO A 167 -33.91 9.90 -24.60
N GLU A 168 -33.80 9.22 -23.46
CA GLU A 168 -33.87 7.78 -23.17
C GLU A 168 -33.98 6.78 -24.35
N GLY A 169 -33.05 5.83 -24.36
CA GLY A 169 -33.12 4.59 -25.10
C GLY A 169 -33.18 3.40 -24.16
N GLU A 170 -34.35 3.19 -23.56
CA GLU A 170 -34.80 1.92 -22.99
C GLU A 170 -34.92 0.90 -24.14
N TRP A 171 -34.18 -0.20 -24.08
CA TRP A 171 -34.42 -1.39 -24.90
C TRP A 171 -34.57 -2.57 -23.96
N ASP A 172 -35.77 -2.71 -23.41
CA ASP A 172 -36.33 -4.04 -23.17
C ASP A 172 -36.85 -4.55 -24.52
N GLU A 173 -36.44 -5.76 -24.90
CA GLU A 173 -37.31 -6.77 -25.50
C GLU A 173 -36.50 -8.06 -25.67
N ASP A 174 -36.75 -8.96 -24.71
CA ASP A 174 -37.12 -10.35 -24.91
C ASP A 174 -36.66 -11.13 -26.16
N ASP A 175 -36.42 -12.41 -25.89
CA ASP A 175 -36.75 -13.55 -26.75
C ASP A 175 -35.68 -14.03 -27.73
N ILE A 176 -34.80 -14.94 -27.26
CA ILE A 176 -34.38 -16.08 -28.09
C ILE A 176 -34.19 -17.33 -27.20
N GLY A 177 -35.21 -18.20 -27.18
CA GLY A 177 -35.05 -19.66 -27.32
C GLY A 177 -35.03 -20.53 -26.08
#